data_AF-A0A1J3E6K2-F1
#
_entry.id   AF-A0A1J3E6K2-F1
#
_cell.length_a   1.000
_cell.length_b   1.000
_cell.length_c   1.000
_cell.angle_alpha   90.00
_cell.angle_beta   90.00
_cell.angle_gamma   90.00
#
_symmetry.space_group_name_H-M   'P 1'
#
loop_
_entity.id
_entity.type
_entity.pdbx_description
1 polymer ?
#
loop_
_entity_poly.entity_id
_entity_poly.type
_entity_poly.pdbx_seq_one_letter_code
_entity_poly.pdbx_strand_id
1 'polypeptide(L)'
;EQLTELSWGLELSQQRFVWVVRPPVDGSASCEYLTVNSDEPRDGTPEYLPEEFVSRTQERGLVVDSWAPQVEILAHKAVGGFLTHCGWNSILESVVSGVPMIAWPLFAEQMMNATLLNEELGIAVRAEKLPSEVVISRAEIKALVRRIMVEEEGCEMREKVNKLRETAEISLSCDGGGSGHESLSRVAEECRRLLEERLGVPRKDFYLSNNGVAAHKERVNGKEEQPVQRQSPPTIKCMDLSSSMCSKV
;
A
#
# COMPACT_ATOMS: atom_id res chain seq x y z
N GLU A 1 -4.53 -12.50 24.70
CA GLU A 1 -4.47 -13.92 24.25
C GLU A 1 -4.06 -14.06 22.79
N GLN A 2 -4.80 -13.47 21.83
CA GLN A 2 -4.49 -13.62 20.40
C GLN A 2 -3.08 -13.17 19.98
N LEU A 3 -2.56 -12.05 20.52
CA LEU A 3 -1.19 -11.59 20.26
C LEU A 3 -0.13 -12.62 20.72
N THR A 4 -0.40 -13.31 21.83
CA THR A 4 0.47 -14.38 22.36
C THR A 4 0.50 -15.56 21.39
N GLU A 5 -0.65 -16.03 20.92
CA GLU A 5 -0.70 -17.12 19.93
C GLU A 5 -0.06 -16.73 18.60
N LEU A 6 -0.22 -15.48 18.16
CA LEU A 6 0.43 -14.96 16.95
C LEU A 6 1.96 -14.93 17.10
N SER A 7 2.46 -14.47 18.24
CA SER A 7 3.90 -14.49 18.56
C SER A 7 4.46 -15.91 18.47
N TRP A 8 3.82 -16.86 19.15
CA TRP A 8 4.25 -18.26 19.11
C TRP A 8 4.13 -18.88 17.72
N GLY A 9 3.08 -18.57 16.98
CA GLY A 9 2.88 -19.07 15.62
C GLY A 9 3.97 -18.59 14.66
N LEU A 10 4.34 -17.31 14.74
CA LEU A 10 5.44 -16.72 13.97
C LEU A 10 6.78 -17.38 14.34
N GLU A 11 7.09 -17.52 15.63
CA GLU A 11 8.32 -18.19 16.10
C GLU A 11 8.39 -19.65 15.61
N LEU A 12 7.31 -20.42 15.77
CA LEU A 12 7.24 -21.82 15.38
C LEU A 12 7.21 -22.03 13.86
N SER A 13 6.85 -21.02 13.07
CA SER A 13 6.88 -21.08 11.60
C SER A 13 8.30 -21.19 11.04
N GLN A 14 9.29 -20.70 11.80
CA GLN A 14 10.69 -20.56 11.39
C GLN A 14 10.86 -19.74 10.08
N GLN A 15 9.87 -18.90 9.75
CA GLN A 15 9.94 -17.98 8.62
C GLN A 15 10.46 -16.61 9.09
N ARG A 16 10.92 -15.80 8.13
CA ARG A 16 11.27 -14.41 8.41
C ARG A 16 10.01 -13.56 8.43
N PHE A 17 9.95 -12.57 9.32
CA PHE A 17 8.79 -11.69 9.44
C PHE A 17 9.18 -10.26 9.80
N VAL A 18 8.37 -9.31 9.35
CA VAL A 18 8.30 -7.96 9.90
C VAL A 18 6.90 -7.82 10.49
N TRP A 19 6.80 -7.52 11.78
CA TRP A 19 5.53 -7.46 12.48
C TRP A 19 5.34 -6.08 13.10
N VAL A 20 4.37 -5.33 12.57
CA VAL A 20 3.89 -4.09 13.18
C VAL A 20 2.95 -4.46 14.32
N VAL A 21 3.35 -4.13 15.54
CA VAL A 21 2.60 -4.44 16.76
C VAL A 21 1.98 -3.18 17.33
N ARG A 22 0.80 -3.32 17.92
CA ARG A 22 0.16 -2.27 18.70
C ARG A 22 -0.21 -2.81 20.07
N PRO A 23 -0.26 -1.95 21.10
CA PRO A 23 -0.78 -2.34 22.40
C PRO A 23 -2.17 -2.98 22.25
N PRO A 24 -2.46 -4.07 22.98
CA PRO A 24 -3.80 -4.62 23.01
C PRO A 24 -4.78 -3.60 23.60
N VAL A 25 -5.96 -3.54 23.03
CA VAL A 25 -7.06 -2.69 23.50
C VAL A 25 -8.08 -3.49 24.29
N ASP A 26 -8.58 -2.87 25.34
CA ASP A 26 -9.82 -3.30 25.99
C ASP A 26 -11.01 -2.75 25.18
N GLY A 27 -11.56 -3.55 24.27
CA GLY A 27 -12.73 -3.15 23.47
C GLY A 27 -12.81 -3.81 22.09
N SER A 28 -13.76 -3.36 21.26
CA SER A 28 -13.87 -3.80 19.87
C SER A 28 -12.73 -3.21 19.03
N ALA A 29 -12.17 -3.99 18.10
CA ALA A 29 -11.19 -3.52 17.12
C ALA A 29 -11.70 -2.32 16.29
N SER A 30 -13.02 -2.15 16.17
CA SER A 30 -13.64 -1.01 15.48
C SER A 30 -13.62 0.30 16.27
N CYS A 31 -13.27 0.27 17.55
CA CYS A 31 -13.27 1.44 18.43
C CYS A 31 -11.92 2.16 18.48
N GLU A 32 -10.87 1.61 17.85
CA GLU A 32 -9.57 2.26 17.77
C GLU A 32 -9.42 3.14 16.54
N TYR A 33 -8.97 4.36 16.78
CA TYR A 33 -8.43 5.22 15.73
C TYR A 33 -6.91 5.13 15.74
N LEU A 34 -6.29 5.30 14.58
CA LEU A 34 -4.84 5.40 14.46
C LEU A 34 -4.33 6.54 15.35
N THR A 35 -3.59 6.20 16.40
CA THR A 35 -2.84 7.15 17.20
C THR A 35 -1.37 7.00 16.83
N VAL A 36 -0.80 8.04 16.23
CA VAL A 36 0.64 8.12 15.95
C VAL A 36 1.25 9.01 17.01
N ASN A 37 1.32 8.54 18.26
CA ASN A 37 1.96 9.28 19.35
C ASN A 37 2.42 8.35 20.48
N SER A 38 3.72 8.13 20.57
CA SER A 38 4.46 8.31 21.82
C SER A 38 5.95 8.46 21.50
N ASP A 39 6.49 9.67 21.71
CA ASP A 39 7.91 10.01 21.71
C ASP A 39 8.69 9.39 22.89
N GLU A 40 8.22 8.26 23.42
CA GLU A 40 8.85 7.57 24.55
C GLU A 40 9.74 6.44 24.02
N PRO A 41 11.06 6.48 24.24
CA PRO A 41 11.95 5.39 23.89
C PRO A 41 11.70 4.23 24.87
N ARG A 42 10.69 3.42 24.59
CA ARG A 42 10.57 2.09 25.21
C ARG A 42 11.71 1.22 24.68
N ASP A 43 12.22 0.31 25.49
CA ASP A 43 13.46 -0.44 25.31
C ASP A 43 13.55 -1.37 24.06
N GLY A 44 12.68 -1.17 23.07
CA GLY A 44 12.57 -1.97 21.86
C GLY A 44 11.64 -3.17 22.01
N THR A 45 11.24 -3.53 23.25
CA THR A 45 10.40 -4.69 23.52
C THR A 45 9.01 -4.25 24.00
N PRO A 46 7.95 -4.47 23.21
CA PRO A 46 6.60 -4.21 23.67
C PRO A 46 6.23 -5.15 24.83
N GLU A 47 5.88 -4.58 25.99
CA GLU A 47 5.60 -5.29 27.25
C GLU A 47 4.49 -6.34 27.17
N TYR A 48 3.67 -6.29 26.12
CA TYR A 48 2.53 -7.19 25.87
C TYR A 48 2.88 -8.39 24.98
N LEU A 49 4.15 -8.54 24.55
CA LEU A 49 4.64 -9.73 23.88
C LEU A 49 5.16 -10.76 24.89
N PRO A 50 5.18 -12.07 24.54
CA PRO A 50 5.75 -13.08 25.41
C PRO A 50 7.21 -12.77 25.78
N GLU A 51 7.58 -13.08 27.01
CA GLU A 51 8.95 -12.88 27.51
C GLU A 51 9.96 -13.49 26.55
N GLU A 52 11.05 -12.75 26.29
CA GLU A 52 12.14 -13.12 25.37
C GLU A 52 11.71 -13.37 23.90
N PHE A 53 10.49 -13.07 23.47
CA PHE A 53 10.08 -13.30 22.07
C PHE A 53 10.99 -12.57 21.08
N VAL A 54 11.30 -11.30 21.35
CA VAL A 54 12.16 -10.48 20.47
C VAL A 54 13.59 -11.05 20.44
N SER A 55 14.15 -11.45 21.59
CA SER A 55 15.49 -12.02 21.64
C SER A 55 15.58 -13.40 20.99
N ARG A 56 14.57 -14.25 21.13
CA ARG A 56 14.49 -15.56 20.45
C ARG A 56 14.34 -15.45 18.95
N THR A 57 13.75 -14.35 18.45
CA THR A 57 13.46 -14.18 17.02
C THR A 57 14.37 -13.19 16.29
N GLN A 58 15.30 -12.52 16.98
CA GLN A 58 16.14 -11.45 16.44
C GLN A 58 16.89 -11.75 15.12
N GLU A 59 17.21 -13.03 14.84
CA GLU A 59 17.89 -13.42 13.59
C GLU A 59 16.97 -13.50 12.37
N ARG A 60 15.64 -13.45 12.57
CA ARG A 60 14.63 -13.70 11.53
C ARG A 60 13.40 -12.79 11.61
N GLY A 61 13.15 -12.19 12.76
CA GLY A 61 11.99 -11.35 13.04
C GLY A 61 12.42 -9.93 13.32
N LEU A 62 11.67 -8.97 12.77
CA LEU A 62 11.73 -7.57 13.16
C LEU A 62 10.37 -7.18 13.71
N VAL A 63 10.33 -6.70 14.96
CA VAL A 63 9.12 -6.14 15.58
C VAL A 63 9.21 -4.62 15.49
N VAL A 64 8.17 -4.00 14.92
CA VAL A 64 8.08 -2.55 14.75
C VAL A 64 6.89 -2.05 15.54
N ASP A 65 7.10 -1.05 16.39
CA ASP A 65 6.02 -0.47 17.17
C ASP A 65 5.15 0.46 16.31
N SER A 66 3.83 0.26 16.41
CA SER A 66 2.75 1.14 15.97
C SER A 66 2.58 1.38 14.46
N TRP A 67 3.65 1.69 13.74
CA TRP A 67 3.61 2.04 12.32
C TRP A 67 4.88 1.61 11.58
N ALA A 68 4.71 1.20 10.33
CA ALA A 68 5.80 0.92 9.41
C ALA A 68 5.45 1.40 7.99
N PRO A 69 6.46 1.67 7.13
CA PRO A 69 6.26 2.06 5.74
C PRO A 69 5.74 0.87 4.91
N GLN A 70 4.43 0.60 4.98
CA GLN A 70 3.79 -0.60 4.44
C GLN A 70 3.99 -0.73 2.93
N VAL A 71 3.84 0.36 2.17
CA VAL A 71 4.01 0.37 0.72
C VAL A 71 5.43 -0.03 0.33
N GLU A 72 6.43 0.54 1.01
CA GLU A 72 7.84 0.24 0.78
C GLU A 72 8.21 -1.20 1.19
N ILE A 73 7.63 -1.70 2.28
CA ILE A 73 7.79 -3.10 2.70
C ILE A 73 7.21 -4.03 1.64
N LEU A 74 5.95 -3.83 1.22
CA LEU A 74 5.29 -4.69 0.24
C LEU A 74 5.98 -4.66 -1.13
N ALA A 75 6.51 -3.51 -1.54
CA ALA A 75 7.28 -3.39 -2.78
C ALA A 75 8.65 -4.09 -2.73
N HIS A 76 9.13 -4.49 -1.54
CA HIS A 76 10.44 -5.09 -1.39
C HIS A 76 10.45 -6.56 -1.81
N LYS A 77 11.35 -6.93 -2.73
CA LYS A 77 11.48 -8.29 -3.32
C LYS A 77 11.64 -9.45 -2.33
N ALA A 78 12.01 -9.18 -1.08
CA ALA A 78 12.16 -10.20 -0.04
C ALA A 78 10.84 -10.55 0.67
N VAL A 79 9.77 -9.78 0.43
CA VAL A 79 8.44 -10.06 0.98
C VAL A 79 7.77 -11.14 0.16
N GLY A 80 7.43 -12.25 0.82
CA GLY A 80 6.82 -13.43 0.19
C GLY A 80 5.33 -13.60 0.51
N GLY A 81 4.78 -12.84 1.45
CA GLY A 81 3.39 -12.90 1.86
C GLY A 81 3.04 -11.80 2.87
N PHE A 82 1.75 -11.48 2.98
CA PHE A 82 1.25 -10.41 3.82
C PHE A 82 0.07 -10.86 4.68
N LEU A 83 0.26 -10.93 6.01
CA LEU A 83 -0.85 -11.11 6.94
C LEU A 83 -1.57 -9.76 7.11
N THR A 84 -2.82 -9.70 6.68
CA THR A 84 -3.58 -8.44 6.58
C THR A 84 -4.97 -8.59 7.17
N HIS A 85 -5.47 -7.49 7.71
CA HIS A 85 -6.85 -7.36 8.18
C HIS A 85 -7.86 -7.21 7.03
N CYS A 86 -7.42 -7.25 5.77
CA CYS A 86 -8.27 -7.18 4.58
C CYS A 86 -9.00 -5.83 4.39
N GLY A 87 -8.44 -4.73 4.92
CA GLY A 87 -8.88 -3.38 4.51
C GLY A 87 -8.56 -3.14 3.03
N TRP A 88 -9.48 -2.51 2.29
CA TRP A 88 -9.38 -2.42 0.83
C TRP A 88 -8.08 -1.77 0.32
N ASN A 89 -7.57 -0.75 1.00
CA ASN A 89 -6.29 -0.12 0.64
C ASN A 89 -5.12 -1.09 0.77
N SER A 90 -5.02 -1.81 1.89
CA SER A 90 -3.98 -2.84 2.10
C SER A 90 -4.06 -3.96 1.06
N ILE A 91 -5.27 -4.30 0.61
CA ILE A 91 -5.47 -5.28 -0.46
C ILE A 91 -4.90 -4.75 -1.77
N LEU A 92 -5.26 -3.52 -2.16
CA LEU A 92 -4.76 -2.91 -3.39
C LEU A 92 -3.24 -2.81 -3.39
N GLU A 93 -2.64 -2.36 -2.28
CA GLU A 93 -1.18 -2.28 -2.10
C GLU A 93 -0.50 -3.66 -2.25
N SER A 94 -1.10 -4.72 -1.68
CA SER A 94 -0.60 -6.09 -1.84
C SER A 94 -0.69 -6.59 -3.28
N VAL A 95 -1.82 -6.31 -3.95
CA VAL A 95 -2.06 -6.72 -5.33
C VAL A 95 -1.08 -6.03 -6.28
N VAL A 96 -0.92 -4.70 -6.19
CA VAL A 96 0.03 -3.97 -7.06
C VAL A 96 1.49 -4.31 -6.77
N SER A 97 1.78 -4.85 -5.58
CA SER A 97 3.10 -5.37 -5.22
C SER A 97 3.31 -6.85 -5.59
N GLY A 98 2.27 -7.55 -6.03
CA GLY A 98 2.35 -8.98 -6.36
C GLY A 98 2.55 -9.88 -5.13
N VAL A 99 2.04 -9.47 -3.97
CA VAL A 99 2.22 -10.18 -2.69
C VAL A 99 0.93 -10.92 -2.32
N PRO A 100 0.97 -12.25 -2.10
CA PRO A 100 -0.20 -13.02 -1.65
C PRO A 100 -0.48 -12.77 -0.16
N MET A 101 -1.69 -13.10 0.30
CA MET A 101 -2.14 -12.69 1.64
C MET A 101 -2.50 -13.85 2.59
N ILE A 102 -2.34 -13.61 3.89
CA ILE A 102 -3.06 -14.34 4.94
C ILE A 102 -4.18 -13.40 5.41
N ALA A 103 -5.42 -13.75 5.14
CA ALA A 103 -6.58 -12.93 5.45
C ALA A 103 -6.97 -13.09 6.93
N TRP A 104 -7.00 -11.97 7.64
CA TRP A 104 -7.25 -11.87 9.08
C TRP A 104 -8.29 -10.77 9.40
N PRO A 105 -9.53 -10.86 8.88
CA PRO A 105 -10.51 -9.77 8.99
C PRO A 105 -10.92 -9.49 10.43
N LEU A 106 -11.13 -8.21 10.76
CA LEU A 106 -11.45 -7.75 12.12
C LEU A 106 -12.78 -6.98 12.20
N PHE A 107 -13.05 -6.04 11.28
CA PHE A 107 -14.23 -5.16 11.33
C PHE A 107 -14.66 -4.64 9.95
N ALA A 108 -15.72 -3.81 9.90
CA ALA A 108 -16.26 -3.21 8.66
C ALA A 108 -16.56 -4.27 7.57
N GLU A 109 -16.17 -4.04 6.32
CA GLU A 109 -16.37 -4.92 5.18
C GLU A 109 -15.25 -5.96 4.98
N GLN A 110 -14.26 -5.99 5.87
CA GLN A 110 -13.07 -6.84 5.76
C GLN A 110 -13.41 -8.34 5.64
N MET A 111 -14.51 -8.75 6.26
CA MET A 111 -15.07 -10.10 6.16
C MET A 111 -15.42 -10.49 4.71
N MET A 112 -16.13 -9.59 4.02
CA MET A 112 -16.50 -9.77 2.62
C MET A 112 -15.25 -9.77 1.74
N ASN A 113 -14.31 -8.87 2.02
CA ASN A 113 -13.03 -8.82 1.31
C ASN A 113 -12.23 -10.11 1.50
N ALA A 114 -12.15 -10.66 2.71
CA ALA A 114 -11.46 -11.91 3.00
C ALA A 114 -12.05 -13.10 2.22
N THR A 115 -13.39 -13.17 2.09
CA THR A 115 -14.06 -14.18 1.26
C THR A 115 -13.72 -13.99 -0.22
N LEU A 116 -13.79 -12.77 -0.75
CA LEU A 116 -13.39 -12.46 -2.13
C LEU A 116 -11.95 -12.92 -2.43
N LEU A 117 -11.00 -12.60 -1.55
CA LEU A 117 -9.58 -12.92 -1.73
C LEU A 117 -9.31 -14.43 -1.72
N ASN A 118 -9.98 -15.16 -0.83
CA ASN A 118 -9.75 -16.59 -0.61
C ASN A 118 -10.54 -17.47 -1.59
N GLU A 119 -11.84 -17.20 -1.78
CA GLU A 119 -12.75 -18.09 -2.53
C GLU A 119 -12.82 -17.73 -4.02
N GLU A 120 -12.87 -16.45 -4.36
CA GLU A 120 -13.05 -16.01 -5.76
C GLU A 120 -11.71 -15.80 -6.47
N LEU A 121 -10.78 -15.10 -5.83
CA LEU A 121 -9.49 -14.75 -6.43
C LEU A 121 -8.40 -15.80 -6.15
N GLY A 122 -8.52 -16.55 -5.05
CA GLY A 122 -7.55 -17.56 -4.64
C GLY A 122 -6.14 -17.00 -4.46
N ILE A 123 -6.02 -15.77 -3.94
CA ILE A 123 -4.75 -15.08 -3.65
C ILE A 123 -4.49 -14.91 -2.16
N ALA A 124 -5.35 -15.49 -1.32
CA ALA A 124 -5.19 -15.50 0.11
C ALA A 124 -5.57 -16.85 0.73
N VAL A 125 -4.98 -17.14 1.89
CA VAL A 125 -5.44 -18.19 2.80
C VAL A 125 -5.99 -17.55 4.08
N ARG A 126 -6.88 -18.25 4.79
CA ARG A 126 -7.43 -17.80 6.08
C ARG A 126 -7.58 -18.96 7.06
N ALA A 127 -7.70 -18.60 8.33
CA ALA A 127 -8.10 -19.55 9.37
C ALA A 127 -9.52 -20.09 9.12
N GLU A 128 -9.79 -21.30 9.63
CA GLU A 128 -11.10 -21.94 9.49
C GLU A 128 -12.20 -21.13 10.18
N LYS A 129 -11.88 -20.63 11.37
CA LYS A 129 -12.76 -19.76 12.16
C LYS A 129 -12.30 -18.31 12.11
N LEU A 130 -13.19 -17.41 12.46
CA LEU A 130 -12.90 -15.99 12.43
C LEU A 130 -12.09 -15.55 13.65
N PRO A 131 -11.05 -14.72 13.46
CA PRO A 131 -10.29 -14.16 14.57
C PRO A 131 -11.12 -13.28 15.52
N SER A 132 -12.27 -12.77 15.06
CA SER A 132 -13.23 -12.02 15.88
C SER A 132 -14.12 -12.91 16.74
N GLU A 133 -14.24 -14.21 16.42
CA GLU A 133 -15.12 -15.15 17.13
C GLU A 133 -14.33 -16.03 18.11
N VAL A 134 -13.13 -16.44 17.71
CA VAL A 134 -12.30 -17.36 18.49
C VAL A 134 -10.83 -16.99 18.41
N VAL A 135 -10.09 -17.38 19.45
CA VAL A 135 -8.63 -17.30 19.41
C VAL A 135 -8.10 -18.36 18.45
N ILE A 136 -7.37 -17.89 17.43
CA ILE A 136 -6.67 -18.73 16.46
C ILE A 136 -5.38 -19.24 17.09
N SER A 137 -5.20 -20.56 17.10
CA SER A 137 -4.07 -21.21 17.76
C SER A 137 -2.74 -20.95 17.06
N ARG A 138 -1.64 -20.95 17.82
CA ARG A 138 -0.27 -20.87 17.28
C ARG A 138 0.04 -21.95 16.23
N ALA A 139 -0.58 -23.13 16.35
CA ALA A 139 -0.39 -24.23 15.41
C ALA A 139 -1.02 -23.92 14.05
N GLU A 140 -2.22 -23.33 14.05
CA GLU A 140 -2.90 -22.89 12.84
C GLU A 140 -2.18 -21.69 12.21
N ILE A 141 -1.75 -20.70 13.01
CA ILE A 141 -0.95 -19.57 12.53
C ILE A 141 0.35 -20.03 11.87
N LYS A 142 1.07 -20.96 12.53
CA LYS A 142 2.25 -21.61 11.94
C LYS A 142 1.93 -22.24 10.59
N ALA A 143 0.82 -22.97 10.48
CA ALA A 143 0.41 -23.63 9.24
C ALA A 143 0.11 -22.60 8.15
N LEU A 144 -0.66 -21.56 8.43
CA LEU A 144 -0.97 -20.48 7.47
C LEU A 144 0.29 -19.77 6.95
N VAL A 145 1.21 -19.42 7.85
CA VAL A 145 2.50 -18.81 7.48
C VAL A 145 3.32 -19.74 6.59
N ARG A 146 3.34 -21.05 6.87
CA ARG A 146 4.08 -22.01 6.05
C ARG A 146 3.42 -22.27 4.70
N ARG A 147 2.10 -22.33 4.63
CA ARG A 147 1.33 -22.47 3.39
C ARG A 147 1.72 -21.41 2.36
N ILE A 148 1.79 -20.16 2.80
CA ILE A 148 2.12 -19.05 1.88
C ILE A 148 3.63 -18.96 1.57
N MET A 149 4.50 -19.26 2.54
CA MET A 149 5.94 -19.02 2.41
C MET A 149 6.73 -20.21 1.84
N VAL A 150 6.26 -21.45 2.07
CA VAL A 150 7.05 -22.67 1.83
C VAL A 150 6.34 -23.65 0.91
N GLU A 151 5.02 -23.76 1.01
CA GLU A 151 4.26 -24.79 0.30
C GLU A 151 3.92 -24.35 -1.14
N GLU A 152 3.57 -25.34 -1.98
CA GLU A 152 3.24 -25.12 -3.40
C GLU A 152 2.05 -24.19 -3.59
N GLU A 153 1.05 -24.28 -2.72
CA GLU A 153 -0.12 -23.37 -2.69
C GLU A 153 0.32 -21.89 -2.64
N GLY A 154 1.38 -21.58 -1.89
CA GLY A 154 1.98 -20.24 -1.85
C GLY A 154 2.54 -19.77 -3.19
N CYS A 155 3.14 -20.69 -3.97
CA CYS A 155 3.61 -20.38 -5.33
C CYS A 155 2.44 -20.11 -6.27
N GLU A 156 1.40 -20.94 -6.23
CA GLU A 156 0.19 -20.74 -7.05
C GLU A 156 -0.49 -19.40 -6.74
N MET A 157 -0.59 -19.03 -5.46
CA MET A 157 -1.12 -17.72 -5.06
C MET A 157 -0.25 -16.56 -5.58
N ARG A 158 1.08 -16.69 -5.53
CA ARG A 158 2.01 -15.70 -6.10
C ARG A 158 1.81 -15.52 -7.60
N GLU A 159 1.59 -16.60 -8.34
CA GLU A 159 1.31 -16.51 -9.77
C GLU A 159 -0.03 -15.80 -10.05
N LYS A 160 -1.08 -16.13 -9.28
CA LYS A 160 -2.39 -15.49 -9.41
C LYS A 160 -2.34 -14.00 -9.10
N VAL A 161 -1.69 -13.59 -8.00
CA VAL A 161 -1.57 -12.17 -7.65
C VAL A 161 -0.72 -11.39 -8.65
N ASN A 162 0.32 -12.00 -9.25
CA ASN A 162 1.09 -11.35 -10.31
C ASN A 162 0.28 -11.12 -11.58
N LYS A 163 -0.61 -12.03 -11.98
CA LYS A 163 -1.55 -11.79 -13.10
C LYS A 163 -2.50 -10.63 -12.82
N LEU A 164 -2.96 -10.51 -11.57
CA LEU A 164 -3.78 -9.37 -11.15
C LEU A 164 -2.99 -8.06 -11.14
N ARG A 165 -1.73 -8.10 -10.69
CA ARG A 165 -0.81 -6.97 -10.76
C ARG A 165 -0.64 -6.48 -12.19
N GLU A 166 -0.33 -7.37 -13.13
CA GLU A 166 -0.18 -7.03 -14.56
C GLU A 166 -1.47 -6.41 -15.11
N THR A 167 -2.64 -6.98 -14.77
CA THR A 167 -3.94 -6.43 -15.17
C THR A 167 -4.19 -5.04 -14.58
N ALA A 168 -3.78 -4.80 -13.33
CA ALA A 168 -3.88 -3.49 -12.69
C ALA A 168 -2.95 -2.47 -13.37
N GLU A 169 -1.72 -2.84 -13.70
CA GLU A 169 -0.76 -2.00 -14.45
C GLU A 169 -1.32 -1.63 -15.83
N ILE A 170 -1.91 -2.58 -16.56
CA ILE A 170 -2.55 -2.34 -17.86
C ILE A 170 -3.76 -1.38 -17.71
N SER A 171 -4.61 -1.60 -16.70
CA SER A 171 -5.79 -0.77 -16.44
C SER A 171 -5.43 0.70 -16.17
N LEU A 172 -4.27 0.95 -15.56
CA LEU A 172 -3.79 2.29 -15.21
C LEU A 172 -2.93 2.94 -16.30
N SER A 173 -2.61 2.23 -17.39
CA SER A 173 -1.75 2.72 -18.46
C SER A 173 -2.32 3.96 -19.16
N CYS A 174 -1.45 4.96 -19.39
CA CYS A 174 -1.77 6.20 -20.10
C CYS A 174 -1.47 6.13 -21.61
N ASP A 175 -0.77 5.08 -22.06
CA ASP A 175 -0.29 4.95 -23.45
C ASP A 175 -1.39 4.49 -24.43
N GLY A 176 -2.65 4.43 -23.96
CA GLY A 176 -3.85 4.08 -24.71
C GLY A 176 -4.40 2.70 -24.36
N GLY A 177 -5.67 2.64 -23.94
CA GLY A 177 -6.40 1.38 -23.69
C GLY A 177 -6.53 0.95 -22.22
N GLY A 178 -5.98 1.71 -21.27
CA GLY A 178 -6.16 1.46 -19.83
C GLY A 178 -7.57 1.86 -19.36
N SER A 179 -8.39 0.90 -18.97
CA SER A 179 -9.80 1.16 -18.62
C SER A 179 -9.97 2.08 -17.41
N GLY A 180 -9.11 1.96 -16.40
CA GLY A 180 -9.09 2.85 -15.23
C GLY A 180 -8.69 4.28 -15.60
N HIS A 181 -7.63 4.43 -16.39
CA HIS A 181 -7.18 5.73 -16.90
C HIS A 181 -8.25 6.42 -17.75
N GLU A 182 -8.87 5.69 -18.67
CA GLU A 182 -9.95 6.21 -19.52
C GLU A 182 -11.17 6.64 -18.71
N SER A 183 -11.57 5.83 -17.72
CA SER A 183 -12.72 6.14 -16.87
C SER A 183 -12.49 7.43 -16.08
N LEU A 184 -11.30 7.59 -15.48
CA LEU A 184 -10.94 8.81 -14.76
C LEU A 184 -10.81 10.02 -15.70
N SER A 185 -10.26 9.81 -16.91
CA SER A 185 -10.16 10.86 -17.94
C SER A 185 -11.53 11.38 -18.35
N ARG A 186 -12.51 10.49 -18.57
CA ARG A 186 -13.90 10.88 -18.88
C ARG A 186 -14.52 11.70 -17.75
N VAL A 187 -14.29 11.33 -16.49
CA VAL A 187 -14.76 12.12 -15.34
C VAL A 187 -14.10 13.50 -15.32
N ALA A 188 -12.78 13.57 -15.55
CA ALA A 188 -12.05 14.83 -15.57
C ALA A 188 -12.51 15.76 -16.71
N GLU A 189 -12.79 15.20 -17.89
CA GLU A 189 -13.35 15.91 -19.03
C GLU A 189 -14.74 16.46 -18.74
N GLU A 190 -15.60 15.67 -18.12
CA GLU A 190 -16.95 16.10 -17.74
C GLU A 190 -16.93 17.20 -16.68
N CYS A 191 -16.07 17.07 -15.67
CA CYS A 191 -15.84 18.14 -14.69
C CYS A 191 -15.36 19.43 -15.36
N ARG A 192 -14.46 19.33 -16.35
CA ARG A 192 -13.97 20.48 -17.11
C ARG A 192 -15.10 21.15 -17.89
N ARG A 193 -15.93 20.36 -18.60
CA ARG A 193 -17.10 20.86 -19.34
C ARG A 193 -18.06 21.63 -18.44
N LEU A 194 -18.40 21.08 -17.27
CA LEU A 194 -19.30 21.73 -16.31
C LEU A 194 -18.71 23.01 -15.71
N LEU A 195 -17.39 23.06 -15.48
CA LEU A 195 -16.72 24.27 -15.00
C LEU A 195 -16.70 25.37 -16.06
N GLU A 196 -16.45 25.03 -17.34
CA GLU A 196 -16.49 25.97 -18.46
C GLU A 196 -17.89 26.58 -18.62
N GLU A 197 -18.95 25.75 -18.55
CA GLU A 197 -20.35 26.20 -18.60
C GLU A 197 -20.72 27.14 -17.44
N ARG A 198 -20.22 26.86 -16.23
CA ARG A 198 -20.55 27.63 -15.03
C ARG A 198 -19.76 28.93 -14.89
N LEU A 199 -18.50 28.94 -15.35
CA LEU A 199 -17.61 30.11 -15.22
C LEU A 199 -17.62 31.00 -16.47
N GLY A 200 -18.25 30.58 -17.57
CA GLY A 200 -18.33 31.36 -18.80
C GLY A 200 -16.97 31.63 -19.44
N VAL A 201 -15.95 30.84 -19.12
CA VAL A 201 -14.61 30.94 -19.69
C VAL A 201 -14.56 30.06 -20.94
N PRO A 202 -14.46 30.63 -22.16
CA PRO A 202 -14.35 29.83 -23.38
C PRO A 202 -13.01 29.10 -23.41
N ARG A 203 -12.97 27.93 -24.07
CA ARG A 203 -11.74 27.21 -24.42
C ARG A 203 -10.66 28.20 -24.88
N LYS A 204 -9.67 28.47 -24.02
CA LYS A 204 -8.33 28.78 -24.50
C LYS A 204 -7.63 27.45 -24.60
N ASP A 205 -7.23 27.11 -25.82
CA ASP A 205 -6.58 25.86 -26.17
C ASP A 205 -5.38 25.57 -25.27
N PHE A 206 -5.61 24.89 -24.15
CA PHE A 206 -4.56 24.24 -23.37
C PHE A 206 -4.27 22.92 -24.06
N TYR A 207 -3.54 22.99 -25.17
CA TYR A 207 -2.87 21.83 -25.72
C TYR A 207 -1.86 21.35 -24.68
N LEU A 208 -2.15 20.22 -24.03
CA LEU A 208 -1.12 19.42 -23.39
C LEU A 208 -0.20 18.92 -24.50
N SER A 209 0.89 19.66 -24.71
CA SER A 209 2.03 19.27 -25.53
C SER A 209 2.69 18.02 -24.91
N ASN A 210 2.18 16.83 -25.26
CA ASN A 210 2.98 15.62 -25.19
C ASN A 210 3.94 15.62 -26.40
N ASN A 211 5.21 15.86 -26.09
CA ASN A 211 6.41 15.67 -26.91
C ASN A 211 6.64 16.61 -28.13
N GLY A 212 7.72 17.40 -28.03
CA GLY A 212 8.52 17.81 -29.19
C GLY A 212 8.53 19.31 -29.50
N VAL A 213 9.57 19.99 -29.03
CA VAL A 213 10.19 21.22 -29.57
C VAL A 213 9.43 21.94 -30.69
N ALA A 214 8.80 23.08 -30.37
CA ALA A 214 8.54 24.13 -31.35
C ALA A 214 8.65 25.51 -30.70
N ALA A 215 9.73 26.22 -31.05
CA ALA A 215 9.91 27.62 -30.70
C ALA A 215 8.93 28.48 -31.50
N HIS A 216 8.06 29.22 -30.82
CA HIS A 216 7.24 30.25 -31.46
C HIS A 216 8.00 31.59 -31.41
N LYS A 217 8.38 32.12 -32.57
CA LYS A 217 8.89 33.49 -32.74
C LYS A 217 7.69 34.42 -32.94
N GLU A 218 7.37 35.26 -31.96
CA GLU A 218 6.47 36.39 -32.17
C GLU A 218 7.23 37.55 -32.84
N ARG A 219 6.65 38.09 -33.92
CA ARG A 219 7.09 39.33 -34.56
C ARG A 219 6.29 40.47 -33.95
N VAL A 220 6.93 41.33 -33.16
CA VAL A 220 6.43 42.67 -32.86
C VAL A 220 7.58 43.67 -32.99
N ASN A 221 7.38 44.65 -33.89
CA ASN A 221 8.10 45.90 -34.12
C ASN A 221 9.63 45.93 -33.99
N GLY A 222 10.28 46.10 -35.15
CA GLY A 222 11.72 46.13 -35.32
C GLY A 222 12.48 47.03 -34.32
N LYS A 223 13.26 46.38 -33.48
CA LYS A 223 14.62 46.71 -33.03
C LYS A 223 15.21 45.42 -32.45
N GLU A 224 16.35 44.98 -32.95
CA GLU A 224 17.09 43.86 -32.35
C GLU A 224 17.67 44.31 -31.01
N GLU A 225 17.13 43.77 -29.91
CA GLU A 225 17.82 43.77 -28.61
C GLU A 225 18.53 42.43 -28.42
N GLN A 226 19.80 42.51 -28.03
CA GLN A 226 20.67 41.38 -27.73
C GLN A 226 20.11 40.52 -26.58
N PRO A 227 20.40 39.20 -26.54
CA PRO A 227 19.73 38.28 -25.63
C PRO A 227 20.16 38.53 -24.18
N VAL A 228 19.23 39.03 -23.37
CA VAL A 228 19.32 38.95 -21.91
C VAL A 228 18.97 37.51 -21.51
N GLN A 229 19.93 36.79 -20.94
CA GLN A 229 19.68 35.49 -20.30
C GLN A 229 18.69 35.68 -19.14
N ARG A 230 17.40 35.41 -19.40
CA ARG A 230 16.39 35.27 -18.33
C ARG A 230 16.28 33.79 -17.98
N GLN A 231 16.67 33.50 -16.75
CA GLN A 231 16.46 32.23 -16.08
C GLN A 231 14.97 31.85 -16.16
N SER A 232 14.71 30.58 -16.45
CA SER A 232 13.38 29.99 -16.51
C SER A 232 12.62 30.22 -15.19
N PRO A 233 11.34 30.63 -15.24
CA PRO A 233 10.49 30.61 -14.05
C PRO A 233 10.27 29.14 -13.65
N PRO A 234 10.29 28.81 -12.34
CA PRO A 234 10.21 27.44 -11.88
C PRO A 234 8.83 26.85 -12.19
N THR A 235 8.87 25.63 -12.71
CA THR A 235 7.72 24.73 -12.90
C THR A 235 6.87 24.68 -11.65
N ILE A 236 5.56 24.90 -11.79
CA ILE A 236 4.58 24.67 -10.72
C ILE A 236 4.57 23.16 -10.44
N LYS A 237 5.29 22.77 -9.38
CA LYS A 237 5.13 21.47 -8.72
C LYS A 237 3.80 21.50 -7.97
N CYS A 238 2.91 20.56 -8.26
CA CYS A 238 1.92 20.16 -7.27
C CYS A 238 2.67 19.63 -6.05
N MET A 239 2.49 20.33 -4.94
CA MET A 239 2.99 19.98 -3.62
C MET A 239 2.24 18.75 -3.13
N ASP A 240 2.93 17.63 -3.02
CA ASP A 240 2.57 16.60 -2.05
C ASP A 240 3.25 16.99 -0.73
N LEU A 241 2.43 17.24 0.30
CA LEU A 241 2.88 17.66 1.61
C LEU A 241 3.26 16.42 2.42
N SER A 242 4.49 15.94 2.20
CA SER A 242 5.31 15.40 3.28
C SER A 242 6.78 15.81 3.04
N SER A 243 7.19 16.83 3.80
CA SER A 243 8.57 17.32 3.89
C SER A 243 9.52 16.18 4.31
N SER A 244 10.64 15.96 3.61
CA SER A 244 11.88 16.76 3.62
C SER A 244 12.78 16.50 4.84
N MET A 245 14.00 16.05 4.51
CA MET A 245 15.27 16.11 5.24
C MET A 245 15.52 15.13 6.39
N CYS A 246 16.38 14.14 6.14
CA CYS A 246 17.74 14.23 6.69
C CYS A 246 18.77 13.61 5.75
N SER A 247 19.87 14.35 5.64
CA SER A 247 21.07 14.16 4.83
C SER A 247 22.03 13.10 5.37
N LYS A 248 22.79 12.47 4.45
CA LYS A 248 24.17 11.95 4.62
C LYS A 248 24.58 11.45 6.03
N VAL A 249 24.67 10.13 6.21
CA VAL A 249 25.89 9.35 6.53
C VAL A 249 25.72 7.98 5.89
#